data_AF-A0A068SDF1-F1
#
_entry.id   AF-A0A068SDF1-F1
#
_cell.length_a   1.000
_cell.length_b   1.000
_cell.length_c   1.000
_cell.angle_alpha   90.00
_cell.angle_beta   90.00
_cell.angle_gamma   90.00
#
_symmetry.space_group_name_H-M   'P 1'
#
loop_
_entity.id
_entity.type
_entity.pdbx_description
1 polymer ?
#
loop_
_entity_poly.entity_id
_entity_poly.type
_entity_poly.pdbx_seq_one_letter_code
_entity_poly.pdbx_strand_id
1 'polypeptide(L)'
;MMTPNNNIAFHASMPDLSSWQLTKITSTSTTTSSSSRSSSPILLQHATPGQLRDHWRRSTSLPSRSTLSSSNWKRFWRLRLPHGSRTTWWRLLIQHVSTSSFLHRIQPVKHPTPVCRICNNAPETIQHMILDCQPKRTFWHDALVLIQAPSSVTPEMAWQAIHFQTISRMDFCYNHVDRLGLILQTIWHTHWRCIIDQQLWNHTHACSRLLALIARHPTIVPPTIT
;
A
#
# COMPACT_ATOMS: atom_id res chain seq x y z
N MET A 1 -48.24 11.64 20.49
CA MET A 1 -47.42 11.52 19.27
C MET A 1 -45.96 11.34 19.69
N MET A 2 -45.39 10.20 19.31
CA MET A 2 -43.97 9.86 19.14
C MET A 2 -42.99 10.07 20.32
N THR A 3 -42.80 9.00 21.09
CA THR A 3 -41.54 8.67 21.76
C THR A 3 -40.48 8.27 20.73
N PRO A 4 -39.21 8.66 20.86
CA PRO A 4 -38.16 8.17 19.98
C PRO A 4 -37.74 6.76 20.40
N ASN A 5 -37.96 5.81 19.49
CA ASN A 5 -37.57 4.41 19.61
C ASN A 5 -36.06 4.28 19.35
N ASN A 6 -35.23 4.49 20.37
CA ASN A 6 -33.80 4.19 20.31
C ASN A 6 -33.58 2.71 20.62
N ASN A 7 -33.72 1.86 19.60
CA ASN A 7 -33.27 0.48 19.62
C ASN A 7 -32.37 0.24 18.41
N ILE A 8 -31.14 0.74 18.48
CA ILE A 8 -30.04 0.21 17.67
C ILE A 8 -29.60 -1.08 18.37
N ALA A 9 -30.19 -2.20 17.95
CA ALA A 9 -29.77 -3.52 18.38
C ALA A 9 -28.32 -3.76 17.90
N PHE A 10 -27.35 -3.54 18.79
CA PHE A 10 -26.01 -4.09 18.64
C PHE A 10 -26.07 -5.60 18.87
N HIS A 11 -26.46 -6.35 17.85
CA HIS A 11 -26.31 -7.80 17.83
C HIS A 11 -25.49 -8.23 16.62
N ALA A 12 -24.22 -7.87 16.64
CA ALA A 12 -23.19 -8.70 16.03
C ALA A 12 -22.52 -9.45 17.18
N SER A 13 -23.18 -10.51 17.68
CA SER A 13 -22.50 -11.44 18.58
C SER A 13 -21.28 -11.96 17.83
N MET A 14 -20.09 -11.74 18.39
CA MET A 14 -18.88 -12.35 17.84
C MET A 14 -19.11 -13.86 17.72
N PRO A 15 -18.60 -14.51 16.66
CA PRO A 15 -18.73 -15.95 16.52
C PRO A 15 -18.22 -16.64 17.77
N ASP A 16 -18.89 -17.71 18.20
CA ASP A 16 -18.44 -18.50 19.35
C ASP A 16 -17.06 -19.11 19.04
N LEU A 17 -16.04 -18.62 19.76
CA LEU A 17 -14.66 -19.04 19.61
C LEU A 17 -14.27 -20.19 20.55
N SER A 18 -15.21 -20.69 21.36
CA SER A 18 -14.97 -21.75 22.37
C SER A 18 -14.49 -23.07 21.76
N SER A 19 -14.83 -23.32 20.50
CA SER A 19 -14.43 -24.52 19.75
C SER A 19 -13.18 -24.34 18.89
N TRP A 20 -12.67 -23.11 18.77
CA TRP A 20 -11.57 -22.80 17.87
C TRP A 20 -10.23 -23.14 18.50
N GLN A 21 -9.42 -23.89 17.77
CA GLN A 21 -8.17 -24.46 18.25
C GLN A 21 -7.02 -24.17 17.29
N LEU A 22 -5.84 -23.89 17.85
CA LEU A 22 -4.58 -23.75 17.12
C LEU A 22 -3.88 -25.11 17.08
N THR A 23 -3.76 -25.68 15.89
CA THR A 23 -2.95 -26.90 15.67
C THR A 23 -1.47 -26.54 15.68
N LYS A 24 -0.67 -27.22 16.52
CA LYS A 24 0.79 -27.11 16.45
C LYS A 24 1.26 -27.84 15.19
N ILE A 25 1.66 -27.08 14.17
CA ILE A 25 2.36 -27.63 12.99
C ILE A 25 3.74 -28.07 13.47
N THR A 26 3.93 -29.38 13.67
CA THR A 26 5.25 -29.98 13.89
C THR A 26 6.01 -29.96 12.57
N SER A 27 7.14 -29.26 12.55
CA SER A 27 8.08 -29.27 11.43
C SER A 27 8.47 -30.72 11.12
N THR A 28 8.12 -31.22 9.95
CA THR A 28 8.70 -32.47 9.44
C THR A 28 10.15 -32.19 9.07
N SER A 29 11.06 -32.55 9.97
CA SER A 29 12.48 -32.71 9.66
C SER A 29 13.00 -33.92 10.43
N THR A 30 13.05 -35.03 9.70
CA THR A 30 14.01 -36.13 9.80
C THR A 30 14.35 -36.65 11.20
N THR A 31 13.72 -37.77 11.53
CA THR A 31 14.27 -38.95 12.22
C THR A 31 15.33 -38.71 13.31
N THR A 32 14.90 -38.71 14.56
CA THR A 32 15.40 -39.65 15.58
C THR A 32 14.53 -39.60 16.83
N SER A 33 14.28 -40.79 17.38
CA SER A 33 13.41 -41.13 18.48
C SER A 33 13.63 -40.30 19.76
N SER A 34 12.57 -39.65 20.26
CA SER A 34 12.19 -39.66 21.69
C SER A 34 10.90 -38.88 21.95
N SER A 35 9.99 -39.52 22.68
CA SER A 35 8.89 -38.92 23.45
C SER A 35 7.77 -38.20 22.66
N SER A 36 6.76 -38.96 22.28
CA SER A 36 5.44 -38.46 21.88
C SER A 36 4.74 -37.76 23.06
N ARG A 37 5.10 -36.51 23.34
CA ARG A 37 4.23 -35.63 24.14
C ARG A 37 3.03 -35.27 23.27
N SER A 38 1.94 -36.02 23.45
CA SER A 38 0.58 -35.60 23.08
C SER A 38 0.37 -34.18 23.58
N SER A 39 0.50 -33.22 22.67
CA SER A 39 0.43 -31.80 22.98
C SER A 39 -0.95 -31.34 22.55
N SER A 40 -1.87 -31.25 23.52
CA SER A 40 -3.25 -30.84 23.29
C SER A 40 -3.32 -29.54 22.48
N PRO A 41 -4.28 -29.43 21.54
CA PRO A 41 -4.46 -28.21 20.77
C PRO A 41 -4.78 -27.02 21.69
N ILE A 42 -4.24 -25.83 21.36
CA ILE A 42 -4.43 -24.63 22.19
C ILE A 42 -5.76 -23.98 21.77
N LEU A 43 -6.72 -23.92 22.68
CA LEU A 43 -7.96 -23.15 22.50
C LEU A 43 -7.65 -21.67 22.30
N LEU A 44 -8.25 -21.04 21.28
CA LEU A 44 -8.02 -19.62 20.95
C LEU A 44 -8.24 -18.69 22.15
N GLN A 45 -9.25 -18.98 22.99
CA GLN A 45 -9.57 -18.19 24.19
C GLN A 45 -8.45 -18.18 25.25
N HIS A 46 -7.56 -19.17 25.23
CA HIS A 46 -6.43 -19.30 26.15
C HIS A 46 -5.08 -19.07 25.44
N ALA A 47 -5.10 -18.75 24.15
CA ALA A 47 -3.90 -18.51 23.39
C ALA A 47 -3.30 -17.15 23.76
N THR A 48 -2.06 -17.15 24.22
CA THR A 48 -1.31 -15.91 24.44
C THR A 48 -1.03 -15.20 23.11
N PRO A 49 -0.83 -13.87 23.10
CA PRO A 49 -0.42 -13.14 21.91
C PRO A 49 0.85 -13.69 21.25
N GLY A 50 1.78 -14.26 22.04
CA GLY A 50 2.97 -14.94 21.52
C GLY A 50 2.64 -16.22 20.75
N GLN A 51 1.81 -17.10 21.34
CA GLN A 51 1.38 -18.34 20.70
C GLN A 51 0.58 -18.09 19.42
N LEU A 52 -0.29 -17.07 19.42
CA LEU A 52 -1.00 -16.63 18.22
C LEU A 52 -0.01 -16.20 17.14
N ARG A 53 0.93 -15.29 17.46
CA ARG A 53 1.93 -14.83 16.49
C ARG A 53 2.77 -15.97 15.91
N ASP A 54 3.20 -16.91 16.75
CA ASP A 54 4.01 -18.05 16.29
C ASP A 54 3.20 -19.05 15.47
N HIS A 55 1.92 -19.24 15.80
CA HIS A 55 1.02 -20.03 14.97
C HIS A 55 0.84 -19.36 13.61
N TRP A 56 0.46 -18.08 13.57
CA TRP A 56 0.29 -17.34 12.31
C TRP A 56 1.56 -17.30 11.47
N ARG A 57 2.75 -17.12 12.07
CA ARG A 57 4.03 -17.19 11.34
C ARG A 57 4.29 -18.55 10.70
N ARG A 58 3.80 -19.64 11.30
CA ARG A 58 4.01 -21.02 10.82
C ARG A 58 2.93 -21.50 9.87
N SER A 59 1.67 -21.10 10.09
CA SER A 59 0.53 -21.49 9.27
C SER A 59 0.33 -20.58 8.07
N THR A 60 0.71 -19.31 8.19
CA THR A 60 0.76 -18.40 7.05
C THR A 60 2.11 -18.61 6.39
N SER A 61 2.15 -19.42 5.33
CA SER A 61 3.16 -19.19 4.29
C SER A 61 2.92 -17.76 3.82
N LEU A 62 3.66 -16.79 4.37
CA LEU A 62 3.61 -15.43 3.85
C LEU A 62 3.99 -15.59 2.37
N PRO A 63 3.09 -15.33 1.40
CA PRO A 63 3.58 -15.12 0.05
C PRO A 63 4.65 -14.04 0.22
N SER A 64 5.86 -14.32 -0.25
CA SER A 64 7.00 -13.40 -0.24
C SER A 64 6.61 -12.14 -1.02
N ARG A 65 5.78 -11.29 -0.41
CA ARG A 65 5.10 -10.18 -1.07
C ARG A 65 5.99 -8.96 -1.14
N SER A 66 6.94 -8.83 -0.21
CA SER A 66 8.02 -7.87 -0.33
C SER A 66 9.21 -8.54 -1.01
N THR A 67 9.39 -8.27 -2.30
CA THR A 67 10.59 -8.63 -3.06
C THR A 67 11.80 -7.74 -2.69
N LEU A 68 11.61 -6.76 -1.80
CA LEU A 68 12.65 -5.82 -1.39
C LEU A 68 13.63 -6.48 -0.42
N SER A 69 14.92 -6.33 -0.73
CA SER A 69 16.02 -6.70 0.15
C SER A 69 16.05 -5.87 1.44
N SER A 70 16.71 -6.39 2.48
CA SER A 70 16.91 -5.68 3.74
C SER A 70 17.64 -4.33 3.58
N SER A 71 18.53 -4.20 2.59
CA SER A 71 19.22 -2.94 2.29
C SER A 71 18.27 -1.90 1.69
N ASN A 72 17.38 -2.30 0.79
CA ASN A 72 16.36 -1.41 0.22
C ASN A 72 15.34 -0.97 1.27
N TRP A 73 14.98 -1.84 2.21
CA TRP A 73 14.16 -1.43 3.36
C TRP A 73 14.85 -0.38 4.22
N LYS A 74 16.14 -0.57 4.56
CA LYS A 74 16.91 0.45 5.29
C LYS A 74 16.96 1.76 4.52
N ARG A 75 17.11 1.71 3.19
CA ARG A 75 17.11 2.89 2.32
C ARG A 75 15.76 3.62 2.37
N PHE A 76 14.65 2.90 2.27
CA PHE A 76 13.30 3.44 2.38
C PHE A 76 13.06 4.16 3.71
N TRP A 77 13.44 3.55 4.83
CA TRP A 77 13.20 4.15 6.15
C TRP A 77 14.04 5.41 6.43
N ARG A 78 15.14 5.60 5.70
CA ARG A 78 15.98 6.81 5.77
C ARG A 78 15.43 7.99 4.97
N LEU A 79 14.47 7.76 4.06
CA LEU A 79 13.89 8.80 3.23
C LEU A 79 13.17 9.86 4.08
N ARG A 80 13.41 11.15 3.80
CA ARG A 80 12.74 12.27 4.48
C ARG A 80 11.36 12.46 3.88
N LEU A 81 10.39 11.70 4.39
CA LEU A 81 9.01 11.69 3.88
C LEU A 81 8.02 12.18 4.93
N PRO A 82 6.98 12.95 4.53
CA PRO A 82 5.78 13.13 5.32
C PRO A 82 5.13 11.78 5.61
N HIS A 83 4.39 11.69 6.71
CA HIS A 83 3.72 10.44 7.12
C HIS A 83 2.81 9.87 6.03
N GLY A 84 2.06 10.73 5.33
CA GLY A 84 1.18 10.34 4.22
C GLY A 84 1.96 9.69 3.07
N SER A 85 3.00 10.36 2.57
CA SER A 85 3.91 9.85 1.54
C SER A 85 4.53 8.52 1.94
N ARG A 86 5.05 8.41 3.17
CA ARG A 86 5.68 7.18 3.65
C ARG A 86 4.67 6.03 3.70
N THR A 87 3.47 6.27 4.20
CA THR A 87 2.42 5.24 4.30
C THR A 87 1.99 4.75 2.92
N THR A 88 1.74 5.67 1.98
CA THR A 88 1.36 5.32 0.61
C THR A 88 2.45 4.52 -0.08
N TRP A 89 3.71 4.97 0.02
CA TRP A 89 4.84 4.30 -0.62
C TRP A 89 5.09 2.92 0.01
N TRP A 90 5.05 2.80 1.34
CA TRP A 90 5.17 1.51 2.02
C TRP A 90 4.12 0.50 1.53
N ARG A 91 2.84 0.91 1.45
CA ARG A 91 1.74 0.05 0.95
C ARG A 91 1.98 -0.44 -0.47
N LEU A 92 2.53 0.43 -1.32
CA LEU A 92 2.92 0.08 -2.69
C LEU A 92 4.03 -0.98 -2.67
N LEU A 93 5.10 -0.79 -1.89
CA LEU A 93 6.22 -1.72 -1.80
C LEU A 93 5.82 -3.12 -1.31
N ILE A 94 4.88 -3.20 -0.37
CA ILE A 94 4.35 -4.48 0.13
C ILE A 94 3.18 -5.03 -0.71
N GLN A 95 2.85 -4.39 -1.83
CA GLN A 95 1.76 -4.77 -2.74
C GLN A 95 0.39 -4.86 -2.04
N HIS A 96 0.17 -4.00 -1.05
CA HIS A 96 -1.04 -3.98 -0.22
C HIS A 96 -1.92 -2.77 -0.54
N VAL A 97 -2.50 -2.80 -1.73
CA VAL A 97 -3.34 -1.74 -2.28
C VAL A 97 -4.61 -2.36 -2.87
N SER A 98 -5.75 -1.76 -2.55
CA SER A 98 -7.07 -2.23 -2.96
C SER A 98 -7.41 -1.82 -4.40
N THR A 99 -6.59 -2.21 -5.37
CA THR A 99 -6.85 -1.87 -6.78
C THR A 99 -8.10 -2.56 -7.30
N SER A 100 -8.70 -2.03 -8.38
CA SER A 100 -9.91 -2.63 -8.96
C SER A 100 -9.69 -4.08 -9.40
N SER A 101 -8.52 -4.42 -9.98
CA SER A 101 -8.16 -5.81 -10.30
C SER A 101 -8.05 -6.70 -9.06
N PHE A 102 -7.47 -6.19 -7.97
CA PHE A 102 -7.36 -6.95 -6.72
C PHE A 102 -8.75 -7.21 -6.11
N LEU A 103 -9.57 -6.16 -6.02
CA LEU A 103 -10.92 -6.21 -5.47
C LEU A 103 -11.85 -7.12 -6.28
N HIS A 104 -11.79 -7.05 -7.61
CA HIS A 104 -12.53 -7.95 -8.49
C HIS A 104 -12.18 -9.42 -8.24
N ARG A 105 -10.88 -9.71 -8.06
CA ARG A 105 -10.42 -11.08 -7.78
C ARG A 105 -10.90 -11.62 -6.43
N ILE A 106 -10.92 -10.80 -5.38
CA ILE A 106 -11.27 -11.27 -4.02
C ILE A 106 -12.77 -11.15 -3.69
N GLN A 107 -13.50 -10.24 -4.36
CA GLN A 107 -14.91 -9.98 -4.14
C GLN A 107 -15.63 -9.63 -5.46
N PRO A 108 -15.70 -10.58 -6.42
CA PRO A 108 -16.21 -10.33 -7.78
C PRO A 108 -17.67 -9.86 -7.80
N VAL A 109 -18.50 -10.32 -6.85
CA VAL A 109 -19.91 -9.90 -6.77
C VAL A 109 -20.06 -8.41 -6.41
N LYS A 110 -19.21 -7.89 -5.51
CA LYS A 110 -19.22 -6.47 -5.12
C LYS A 110 -18.46 -5.58 -6.10
N HIS A 111 -17.47 -6.16 -6.79
CA HIS A 111 -16.62 -5.47 -7.74
C HIS A 111 -16.63 -6.24 -9.07
N PRO A 112 -17.65 -6.04 -9.92
CA PRO A 112 -17.87 -6.88 -11.10
C PRO A 112 -16.84 -6.68 -12.21
N THR A 113 -16.05 -5.60 -12.17
CA THR A 113 -15.05 -5.29 -13.19
C THR A 113 -13.67 -5.02 -12.58
N PRO A 114 -12.57 -5.53 -13.21
CA PRO A 114 -11.21 -5.19 -12.83
C PRO A 114 -10.73 -3.86 -13.45
N VAL A 115 -11.53 -3.25 -14.34
CA VAL A 115 -11.13 -2.07 -15.13
C VAL A 115 -11.00 -0.83 -14.24
N CYS A 116 -10.00 0.00 -14.53
CA CYS A 116 -9.79 1.28 -13.86
C CYS A 116 -10.96 2.23 -14.08
N ARG A 117 -11.60 2.67 -12.99
CA ARG A 117 -12.77 3.58 -13.05
C ARG A 117 -12.44 5.01 -13.47
N ILE A 118 -11.15 5.35 -13.54
CA ILE A 118 -10.70 6.70 -13.90
C ILE A 118 -10.51 6.84 -15.42
N CYS A 119 -9.90 5.85 -16.08
CA CYS A 119 -9.69 5.90 -17.54
C CYS A 119 -10.62 4.96 -18.33
N ASN A 120 -11.26 3.99 -17.67
CA ASN A 120 -12.11 2.96 -18.26
C ASN A 120 -11.47 2.16 -19.42
N ASN A 121 -10.14 2.12 -19.49
CA ASN A 121 -9.41 1.57 -20.65
C ASN A 121 -8.67 0.25 -20.37
N ALA A 122 -8.23 0.01 -19.13
CA ALA A 122 -7.42 -1.16 -18.80
C ALA A 122 -7.69 -1.67 -17.38
N PRO A 123 -7.38 -2.96 -17.09
CA PRO A 123 -7.40 -3.49 -15.73
C PRO A 123 -6.51 -2.68 -14.78
N GLU A 124 -7.02 -2.36 -13.60
CA GLU A 124 -6.29 -1.54 -12.63
C GLU A 124 -5.35 -2.40 -11.77
N THR A 125 -4.12 -2.56 -12.25
CA THR A 125 -2.99 -3.06 -11.44
C THR A 125 -2.45 -1.95 -10.53
N ILE A 126 -1.51 -2.26 -9.64
CA ILE A 126 -0.84 -1.24 -8.79
C ILE A 126 -0.07 -0.25 -9.66
N GLN A 127 0.60 -0.74 -10.71
CA GLN A 127 1.27 0.13 -11.68
C GLN A 127 0.27 0.99 -12.43
N HIS A 128 -0.88 0.45 -12.87
CA HIS A 128 -1.90 1.25 -13.54
C HIS A 128 -2.52 2.32 -12.62
N MET A 129 -2.79 1.96 -11.37
CA MET A 129 -3.33 2.87 -10.36
C MET A 129 -2.41 4.07 -10.11
N ILE A 130 -1.09 3.89 -10.24
CA ILE A 130 -0.09 4.91 -9.90
C ILE A 130 0.46 5.62 -11.14
N LEU A 131 0.74 4.89 -12.22
CA LEU A 131 1.52 5.35 -13.37
C LEU A 131 0.76 5.21 -14.70
N ASP A 132 0.36 3.99 -15.09
CA ASP A 132 -0.03 3.72 -16.50
C ASP A 132 -1.40 4.31 -16.89
N CYS A 133 -2.21 4.70 -15.92
CA CYS A 133 -3.50 5.36 -16.20
C CYS A 133 -3.28 6.71 -16.88
N GLN A 134 -3.85 6.91 -18.08
CA GLN A 134 -3.57 8.09 -18.93
C GLN A 134 -3.65 9.45 -18.20
N PRO A 135 -4.71 9.78 -17.42
CA PRO A 135 -4.76 11.04 -16.69
C PRO A 135 -3.65 11.19 -15.63
N LYS A 136 -3.20 10.07 -15.04
CA LYS A 136 -2.11 10.08 -14.05
C LYS A 136 -0.76 10.20 -14.71
N ARG A 137 -0.61 9.63 -15.91
CA ARG A 137 0.60 9.75 -16.72
C ARG A 137 0.83 11.20 -17.14
N THR A 138 -0.22 11.92 -17.56
CA THR A 138 -0.16 13.36 -17.80
C THR A 138 0.24 14.12 -16.53
N PHE A 139 -0.37 13.80 -15.39
CA PHE A 139 0.01 14.38 -14.10
C PHE A 139 1.47 14.10 -13.72
N TRP A 140 2.02 12.92 -13.99
CA TRP A 140 3.41 12.61 -13.69
C TRP A 140 4.39 13.55 -14.37
N HIS A 141 4.16 13.89 -15.64
CA HIS A 141 5.04 14.82 -16.36
C HIS A 141 5.09 16.20 -15.68
N ASP A 142 3.93 16.77 -15.36
CA ASP A 142 3.86 18.06 -14.67
C ASP A 142 4.41 17.96 -13.23
N ALA A 143 4.08 16.88 -12.53
CA ALA A 143 4.50 16.64 -11.16
C ALA A 143 6.03 16.58 -11.04
N LEU A 144 6.72 15.96 -12.00
CA LEU A 144 8.19 15.91 -12.04
C LEU A 144 8.80 17.31 -12.15
N VAL A 145 8.22 18.18 -12.97
CA VAL A 145 8.63 19.60 -13.06
C VAL A 145 8.38 20.31 -11.72
N LEU A 146 7.21 20.12 -11.12
CA LEU A 146 6.83 20.77 -9.86
C LEU A 146 7.75 20.38 -8.69
N ILE A 147 8.24 19.14 -8.65
CA ILE A 147 9.22 18.70 -7.65
C ILE A 147 10.68 19.04 -8.03
N GLN A 148 10.89 19.81 -9.10
CA GLN A 148 12.21 20.19 -9.62
C GLN A 148 13.08 18.95 -9.88
N ALA A 149 12.51 17.91 -10.50
CA ALA A 149 13.29 16.79 -10.99
C ALA A 149 14.08 17.21 -12.24
N PRO A 150 15.28 16.63 -12.49
CA PRO A 150 15.99 16.85 -13.74
C PRO A 150 15.11 16.52 -14.95
N SER A 151 15.22 17.30 -16.03
CA SER A 151 14.40 17.15 -17.25
C SER A 151 14.58 15.80 -17.95
N SER A 152 15.68 15.09 -17.68
CA SER A 152 15.93 13.73 -18.17
C SER A 152 15.11 12.64 -17.46
N VAL A 153 14.50 12.95 -16.31
CA VAL A 153 13.73 11.97 -15.53
C VAL A 153 12.37 11.75 -16.17
N THR A 154 12.10 10.51 -16.57
CA THR A 154 10.78 10.10 -17.06
C THR A 154 9.92 9.49 -15.94
N PRO A 155 8.59 9.39 -16.12
CA PRO A 155 7.71 8.68 -15.20
C PRO A 155 8.12 7.21 -14.98
N GLU A 156 8.67 6.54 -15.99
CA GLU A 156 9.19 5.17 -15.90
C GLU A 156 10.41 5.11 -14.99
N MET A 157 11.35 6.05 -15.15
CA MET A 157 12.53 6.13 -14.27
C MET A 157 12.11 6.37 -12.82
N ALA A 158 11.13 7.26 -12.60
CA ALA A 158 10.56 7.49 -11.27
C ALA A 158 9.93 6.20 -10.71
N TRP A 159 9.20 5.43 -11.52
CA TRP A 159 8.62 4.15 -11.11
C TRP A 159 9.67 3.12 -10.70
N GLN A 160 10.78 3.03 -11.44
CA GLN A 160 11.89 2.16 -11.10
C GLN A 160 12.58 2.60 -9.80
N ALA A 161 12.77 3.92 -9.62
CA ALA A 161 13.32 4.49 -8.40
C ALA A 161 12.42 4.23 -7.17
N ILE A 162 11.10 4.28 -7.34
CA ILE A 162 10.10 3.95 -6.31
C ILE A 162 10.28 2.51 -5.79
N HIS A 163 10.68 1.58 -6.66
CA HIS A 163 10.92 0.18 -6.32
C HIS A 163 12.36 -0.13 -5.91
N PHE A 164 13.23 0.90 -5.82
CA PHE A 164 14.66 0.74 -5.56
C PHE A 164 15.34 -0.24 -6.54
N GLN A 165 14.87 -0.29 -7.79
CA GLN A 165 15.51 -1.07 -8.83
C GLN A 165 16.77 -0.34 -9.31
N THR A 166 17.83 -1.09 -9.60
CA THR A 166 19.12 -0.53 -10.03
C THR A 166 18.98 0.06 -11.42
N ILE A 167 18.81 1.38 -11.51
CA ILE A 167 18.90 2.10 -12.77
C ILE A 167 20.39 2.35 -13.03
N SER A 168 20.93 1.75 -14.09
CA SER A 168 22.32 1.97 -14.51
C SER A 168 22.58 3.47 -14.66
N ARG A 169 23.44 4.03 -13.79
CA ARG A 169 24.15 5.32 -13.91
C ARG A 169 23.35 6.56 -14.38
N MET A 170 22.09 6.73 -13.98
CA MET A 170 21.35 7.97 -14.28
C MET A 170 21.11 8.79 -13.00
N ASP A 171 21.32 10.09 -13.14
CA ASP A 171 21.46 11.17 -12.14
C ASP A 171 20.28 11.43 -11.19
N PHE A 172 19.39 10.46 -10.97
CA PHE A 172 18.43 10.57 -9.88
C PHE A 172 19.13 10.30 -8.54
N CYS A 173 19.92 11.29 -8.13
CA CYS A 173 20.62 11.30 -6.86
C CYS A 173 19.62 11.03 -5.74
N TYR A 174 20.09 10.37 -4.68
CA TYR A 174 19.31 10.07 -3.47
C TYR A 174 18.49 11.29 -2.98
N ASN A 175 19.01 12.50 -3.22
CA ASN A 175 18.39 13.78 -2.89
C ASN A 175 16.98 14.00 -3.48
N HIS A 176 16.64 13.40 -4.62
CA HIS A 176 15.32 13.61 -5.26
C HIS A 176 14.33 12.47 -4.99
N VAL A 177 14.80 11.33 -4.47
CA VAL A 177 13.96 10.14 -4.19
C VAL A 177 12.86 10.46 -3.19
N ASP A 178 13.17 11.25 -2.16
CA ASP A 178 12.19 11.71 -1.18
C ASP A 178 11.01 12.46 -1.82
N ARG A 179 11.28 13.23 -2.88
CA ARG A 179 10.27 14.07 -3.56
C ARG A 179 9.22 13.23 -4.29
N LEU A 180 9.59 12.04 -4.78
CA LEU A 180 8.65 11.11 -5.42
C LEU A 180 7.53 10.69 -4.45
N GLY A 181 7.82 10.64 -3.15
CA GLY A 181 6.81 10.35 -2.13
C GLY A 181 5.67 11.38 -2.11
N LEU A 182 5.93 12.65 -2.47
CA LEU A 182 4.91 13.70 -2.54
C LEU A 182 3.97 13.47 -3.73
N ILE A 183 4.52 13.03 -4.87
CA ILE A 183 3.75 12.64 -6.05
C ILE A 183 2.87 11.44 -5.71
N LEU A 184 3.46 10.38 -5.12
CA LEU A 184 2.73 9.20 -4.69
C LEU A 184 1.57 9.54 -3.74
N GLN A 185 1.80 10.36 -2.72
CA GLN A 185 0.76 10.80 -1.81
C GLN A 185 -0.36 11.55 -2.54
N THR A 186 -0.02 12.38 -3.52
CA THR A 186 -0.98 13.18 -4.28
C THR A 186 -1.83 12.27 -5.17
N ILE A 187 -1.21 11.37 -5.92
CA ILE A 187 -1.91 10.39 -6.76
C ILE A 187 -2.83 9.53 -5.91
N TRP A 188 -2.34 9.02 -4.78
CA TRP A 188 -3.12 8.21 -3.86
C TRP A 188 -4.37 8.95 -3.38
N HIS A 189 -4.22 10.16 -2.86
CA HIS A 189 -5.37 10.93 -2.40
C HIS A 189 -6.35 11.25 -3.51
N THR A 190 -5.88 11.75 -4.65
CA THR A 190 -6.74 12.12 -5.77
C THR A 190 -7.45 10.90 -6.34
N HIS A 191 -6.75 9.77 -6.47
CA HIS A 191 -7.33 8.50 -6.90
C HIS A 191 -8.46 8.09 -5.95
N TRP A 192 -8.21 7.99 -4.65
CA TRP A 192 -9.23 7.53 -3.70
C TRP A 192 -10.41 8.50 -3.61
N ARG A 193 -10.16 9.80 -3.77
CA ARG A 193 -11.24 10.79 -3.90
C ARG A 193 -12.13 10.48 -5.12
N CYS A 194 -11.54 10.22 -6.28
CA CYS A 194 -12.31 9.83 -7.47
C CYS A 194 -13.14 8.55 -7.23
N ILE A 195 -12.58 7.55 -6.54
CA ILE A 195 -13.25 6.27 -6.30
C ILE A 195 -14.36 6.36 -5.24
N ILE A 196 -14.11 7.08 -4.14
CA ILE A 196 -15.04 7.18 -3.00
C ILE A 196 -16.15 8.19 -3.32
N ASP A 197 -15.78 9.37 -3.80
CA ASP A 197 -16.71 10.47 -4.05
C ASP A 197 -17.33 10.40 -5.46
N GLN A 198 -16.98 9.37 -6.24
CA GLN A 198 -17.44 9.16 -7.63
C GLN A 198 -17.17 10.38 -8.53
N GLN A 199 -16.03 11.03 -8.32
CA GLN A 199 -15.61 12.21 -9.09
C GLN A 199 -14.64 11.83 -10.21
N LEU A 200 -14.69 12.57 -11.32
CA LEU A 200 -13.70 12.44 -12.38
C LEU A 200 -12.32 12.92 -11.92
N TRP A 201 -11.27 12.42 -12.58
CA TRP A 201 -9.91 12.92 -12.35
C TRP A 201 -9.82 14.39 -12.76
N ASN A 202 -9.47 15.24 -11.81
CA ASN A 202 -9.24 16.66 -12.05
C ASN A 202 -7.73 16.95 -11.94
N HIS A 203 -7.12 17.21 -13.10
CA HIS A 203 -5.68 17.45 -13.24
C HIS A 203 -5.22 18.70 -12.47
N THR A 204 -5.91 19.82 -12.66
CA THR A 204 -5.61 21.09 -11.98
C THR A 204 -5.62 20.91 -10.47
N HIS A 205 -6.64 20.24 -9.93
CA HIS A 205 -6.71 19.96 -8.50
C HIS A 205 -5.55 19.07 -8.02
N ALA A 206 -5.14 18.06 -8.80
CA ALA A 206 -3.99 17.24 -8.45
C ALA A 206 -2.71 18.07 -8.38
N CYS A 207 -2.47 18.97 -9.35
CA CYS A 207 -1.32 19.88 -9.34
C CYS A 207 -1.36 20.87 -8.15
N SER A 208 -2.50 21.51 -7.89
CA SER A 208 -2.67 22.40 -6.74
C SER A 208 -2.42 21.67 -5.41
N ARG A 209 -2.86 20.41 -5.30
CA ARG A 209 -2.63 19.58 -4.11
C ARG A 209 -1.15 19.26 -3.93
N LEU A 210 -0.43 18.95 -5.01
CA LEU A 210 1.01 18.72 -4.97
C LEU A 210 1.76 19.98 -4.54
N LEU A 211 1.42 21.13 -5.11
CA LEU A 211 2.00 22.43 -4.73
C LEU A 211 1.76 22.74 -3.24
N ALA A 212 0.55 22.54 -2.73
CA ALA A 212 0.25 22.72 -1.32
C ALA A 212 1.00 21.71 -0.42
N LEU A 213 1.30 20.51 -0.92
CA LEU A 213 2.12 19.54 -0.20
C LEU A 213 3.60 19.94 -0.20
N ILE A 214 4.12 20.44 -1.31
CA ILE A 214 5.48 21.00 -1.44
C ILE A 214 5.66 22.17 -0.47
N ALA A 215 4.73 23.12 -0.46
CA ALA A 215 4.79 24.31 0.41
C ALA A 215 4.83 23.96 1.90
N ARG A 216 4.19 22.86 2.32
CA ARG A 216 4.23 22.35 3.70
C ARG A 216 5.54 21.65 4.07
N HIS A 217 6.36 21.30 3.09
CA HIS A 217 7.60 20.53 3.28
C HIS A 217 8.80 21.16 2.54
N PRO A 218 9.17 22.41 2.86
CA PRO A 218 10.24 23.13 2.16
C PRO A 218 11.62 22.47 2.31
N THR A 219 11.81 21.63 3.33
CA THR A 219 13.06 20.88 3.53
C THR A 219 13.25 19.73 2.53
N ILE A 220 12.18 19.30 1.84
CA ILE A 220 12.19 18.20 0.86
C ILE A 220 12.35 18.77 -0.56
N VAL A 221 11.61 19.84 -0.85
CA VAL A 221 11.68 20.59 -2.11
C VAL A 221 11.95 22.04 -1.73
N PRO A 222 13.23 22.47 -1.77
CA PRO A 222 13.58 23.86 -1.49
C PRO A 222 12.90 24.81 -2.49
N PRO A 223 12.53 26.02 -2.08
CA PRO A 223 12.03 27.03 -3.00
C PRO A 223 13.11 27.37 -4.04
N THR A 224 12.69 27.59 -5.28
CA THR A 224 13.58 28.07 -6.34
C THR A 224 14.07 29.46 -5.94
N ILE A 225 15.39 29.64 -5.82
CA ILE A 225 15.98 30.96 -5.60
C ILE A 225 15.82 31.71 -6.92
N THR A 226 14.86 32.63 -6.97
CA THR A 226 14.66 33.59 -8.07
C THR A 226 15.71 34.68 -8.03
#